data_AF-A0A1I1EYZ6-F1
#
_entry.id   AF-A0A1I1EYZ6-F1
#
_cell.length_a   1.000
_cell.length_b   1.000
_cell.length_c   1.000
_cell.angle_alpha   90.00
_cell.angle_beta   90.00
_cell.angle_gamma   90.00
#
_symmetry.space_group_name_H-M   'P 1'
#
loop_
_entity.id
_entity.type
_entity.pdbx_description
1 polymer ?
#
loop_
_entity_poly.entity_id
_entity_poly.type
_entity_poly.pdbx_seq_one_letter_code
_entity_poly.pdbx_strand_id
1 'polypeptide(L)' 'MKEKLLKYMTEFTTLNEEAQRIIIDTLKIQEYKKGTFLLQQGDVPGIKFYFVGVLDSSLRMYKEKRTAGSFELINNL' A
#
# COMPACT_ATOMS: atom_id res chain seq x y z
N MET A 1 -16.14 -1.51 5.61
CA MET A 1 -15.07 -1.74 4.60
C MET A 1 -15.22 -3.09 3.92
N LYS A 2 -15.33 -4.20 4.67
CA LYS A 2 -15.58 -5.55 4.12
C LYS A 2 -16.77 -5.63 3.15
N GLU A 3 -17.91 -5.04 3.49
CA GLU A 3 -19.12 -5.03 2.62
C GLU A 3 -18.91 -4.31 1.28
N LYS A 4 -18.18 -3.19 1.27
CA LYS A 4 -17.85 -2.48 0.03
C LYS A 4 -16.95 -3.34 -0.85
N LEU A 5 -15.94 -3.98 -0.25
CA LEU A 5 -15.06 -4.89 -0.96
C LEU A 5 -15.82 -6.11 -1.51
N LEU A 6 -16.74 -6.67 -0.73
CA LEU A 6 -17.63 -7.75 -1.17
C LEU A 6 -18.42 -7.34 -2.40
N LYS A 7 -19.08 -6.17 -2.35
CA LYS A 7 -19.80 -5.61 -3.49
C LYS A 7 -18.92 -5.48 -4.74
N TYR A 8 -17.70 -4.94 -4.59
CA TYR A 8 -16.75 -4.85 -5.69
C TYR A 8 -16.35 -6.22 -6.24
N MET A 9 -16.11 -7.21 -5.38
CA MET A 9 -15.77 -8.56 -5.85
C MET A 9 -16.93 -9.22 -6.59
N THR A 10 -18.17 -9.05 -6.10
CA THR A 10 -19.37 -9.54 -6.79
C THR A 10 -19.55 -8.87 -8.16
N GLU A 11 -19.25 -7.57 -8.26
CA GLU A 11 -19.47 -6.79 -9.48
C GLU A 11 -18.35 -6.97 -10.53
N PHE A 12 -17.11 -7.16 -10.09
CA PHE A 12 -15.93 -7.08 -10.97
C PHE A 12 -15.09 -8.37 -11.04
N THR A 13 -15.49 -9.45 -10.37
CA THR A 13 -14.77 -10.73 -10.40
C THR A 13 -15.72 -11.91 -10.62
N THR A 14 -15.19 -13.05 -11.08
CA THR A 14 -15.95 -14.30 -11.26
C THR A 14 -15.79 -15.25 -10.06
N LEU A 15 -15.35 -14.74 -8.91
CA LEU A 15 -15.11 -15.55 -7.71
C LEU A 15 -16.45 -16.01 -7.14
N ASN A 16 -16.52 -17.27 -6.70
CA ASN A 16 -17.68 -17.76 -5.96
C ASN A 16 -17.69 -17.20 -4.52
N GLU A 17 -18.82 -17.37 -3.82
CA GLU A 17 -19.00 -16.81 -2.48
C GLU A 17 -17.96 -17.30 -1.46
N GLU A 18 -17.55 -18.56 -1.57
CA GLU A 18 -16.55 -19.16 -0.69
C GLU A 18 -15.18 -18.50 -0.87
N ALA A 19 -14.72 -18.35 -2.12
CA ALA A 19 -13.47 -17.68 -2.44
C ALA A 19 -13.50 -16.19 -2.02
N GLN A 20 -14.63 -15.51 -2.21
CA GLN A 20 -14.81 -14.14 -1.75
C GLN A 20 -14.68 -14.03 -0.22
N ARG A 21 -15.28 -14.96 0.53
CA ARG A 21 -15.16 -15.01 2.01
C ARG A 21 -13.73 -15.25 2.46
N ILE A 22 -13.03 -16.21 1.85
CA ILE A 22 -11.62 -16.50 2.17
C ILE A 22 -10.74 -15.25 1.98
N ILE A 23 -10.94 -14.51 0.90
CA ILE A 23 -10.19 -13.26 0.65
C ILE A 23 -10.54 -12.20 1.72
N ILE A 24 -11.82 -11.98 2.01
CA ILE A 24 -12.24 -10.99 3.01
C ILE A 24 -11.68 -11.29 4.40
N ASP A 25 -11.60 -12.56 4.78
CA ASP A 25 -11.16 -12.95 6.11
C ASP A 25 -9.63 -12.99 6.25
N THR A 26 -8.91 -13.18 5.14
CA THR A 26 -7.44 -13.11 5.13
C THR A 26 -6.90 -11.67 5.09
N LEU A 27 -7.71 -10.70 4.67
CA LEU A 27 -7.32 -9.30 4.60
C LEU A 27 -7.19 -8.65 5.99
N LYS A 28 -6.03 -8.03 6.24
CA LYS A 28 -5.81 -7.19 7.42
C LYS A 28 -6.30 -5.77 7.16
N ILE A 29 -7.36 -5.39 7.86
CA ILE A 29 -7.89 -4.02 7.82
C ILE A 29 -7.13 -3.19 8.86
N GLN A 30 -6.52 -2.10 8.41
CA GLN A 30 -5.82 -1.15 9.27
C GLN A 30 -6.26 0.27 8.92
N GLU A 31 -6.47 1.08 9.95
CA GLU A 31 -6.80 2.50 9.82
C GLU A 31 -5.54 3.34 10.02
N TYR A 32 -5.37 4.34 9.16
CA TYR A 32 -4.21 5.20 9.15
C TYR A 32 -4.65 6.66 9.29
N LYS A 33 -3.94 7.42 10.12
CA LYS A 33 -4.18 8.86 10.28
C LYS A 33 -3.59 9.62 9.10
N LYS A 34 -4.14 10.80 8.81
CA LYS A 34 -3.57 11.72 7.79
C LYS A 34 -2.10 12.02 8.12
N GLY A 35 -1.24 11.97 7.10
CA GLY A 35 0.20 12.17 7.24
C GLY A 35 0.99 10.91 7.58
N THR A 36 0.36 9.74 7.67
CA THR A 36 1.08 8.48 7.91
C THR A 36 1.79 8.00 6.64
N PHE A 37 3.09 7.74 6.74
CA PHE A 37 3.85 7.06 5.68
C PHE A 37 3.54 5.56 5.70
N LEU A 38 2.93 5.04 4.63
CA LEU A 38 2.60 3.61 4.52
C LEU A 38 3.78 2.76 4.03
N LEU A 39 4.64 3.36 3.21
CA LEU A 39 5.81 2.77 2.58
C LEU A 39 6.88 3.85 2.40
N GLN A 40 8.15 3.51 2.62
CA GLN A 40 9.29 4.39 2.40
C GLN A 40 10.29 3.76 1.41
N GLN A 41 10.98 4.60 0.65
CA GLN A 41 11.99 4.13 -0.30
C GLN A 41 13.15 3.46 0.44
N GLY A 42 13.49 2.23 0.04
CA GLY A 42 14.50 1.43 0.73
C GLY A 42 13.92 0.46 1.77
N ASP A 43 12.60 0.50 2.03
CA ASP A 43 11.94 -0.56 2.79
C ASP A 43 12.17 -1.91 2.10
N VAL A 44 12.44 -2.93 2.92
CA VAL A 44 12.61 -4.33 2.48
C VAL A 44 11.37 -4.73 1.66
N PRO A 45 11.52 -5.43 0.52
CA PRO A 45 10.40 -5.83 -0.34
C PRO A 45 9.58 -6.94 0.33
N GLY A 46 8.91 -6.64 1.44
CA GLY A 46 7.73 -7.37 1.84
C GLY A 46 6.65 -6.98 0.85
N ILE A 47 6.19 -7.94 0.05
CA ILE A 47 5.08 -7.73 -0.87
C ILE A 47 3.85 -7.37 -0.02
N LYS A 48 3.58 -6.08 0.15
CA LYS A 48 2.41 -5.54 0.84
C LYS A 48 1.50 -4.92 -0.21
N PHE A 49 0.36 -5.57 -0.45
CA PHE A 49 -0.70 -5.01 -1.28
C PHE A 49 -1.66 -4.23 -0.40
N TYR A 50 -1.85 -2.95 -0.72
CA TYR A 50 -2.74 -2.07 0.02
C TYR A 50 -4.01 -1.84 -0.81
N PHE A 51 -5.15 -2.28 -0.29
CA PHE A 51 -6.45 -1.83 -0.77
C PHE A 51 -6.82 -0.54 -0.04
N VAL A 52 -6.75 0.58 -0.74
CA VAL A 52 -7.07 1.89 -0.17
C VAL A 52 -8.54 2.19 -0.41
N GLY A 53 -9.38 1.87 0.59
CA GLY A 53 -10.77 2.28 0.63
C GLY A 53 -10.89 3.72 1.09
N VAL A 54 -10.79 4.66 0.15
CA VAL A 54 -10.92 6.10 0.42
C VAL A 54 -12.37 6.42 0.76
N LEU A 55 -12.65 6.80 2.00
CA LEU A 55 -13.95 7.38 2.39
C LEU A 55 -13.94 8.92 2.36
N ASP A 56 -12.76 9.57 2.36
CA ASP A 56 -12.58 11.02 2.07
C ASP A 56 -11.09 11.46 2.05
N SER A 57 -10.14 10.51 1.95
CA SER A 57 -8.70 10.73 2.05
C SER A 57 -7.93 10.33 0.79
N SER A 58 -7.02 11.17 0.30
CA SER A 58 -6.16 10.82 -0.86
C SER A 58 -4.87 10.13 -0.43
N LEU A 59 -4.44 9.11 -1.17
CA LEU A 59 -3.08 8.58 -1.12
C LEU A 59 -2.22 9.32 -2.15
N ARG A 60 -1.01 9.72 -1.79
CA ARG A 60 -0.02 10.27 -2.74
C ARG A 60 1.26 9.45 -2.67
N MET A 61 1.74 9.01 -3.83
CA MET A 61 2.99 8.28 -3.96
C MET A 61 4.03 9.19 -4.61
N TYR A 62 5.20 9.28 -3.98
CA TYR A 62 6.33 10.08 -4.47
C TYR A 62 7.49 9.14 -4.79
N LYS A 63 8.24 9.45 -5.85
CA LYS A 63 9.49 8.78 -6.18
C LYS A 63 10.60 9.82 -6.14
N GLU A 64 11.52 9.68 -5.20
CA GLU A 64 12.66 10.58 -5.14
C GLU A 64 13.68 10.18 -6.22
N LYS A 65 14.10 11.17 -7.03
CA LYS A 65 15.18 10.96 -7.99
C LYS A 65 16.49 10.97 -7.20
N ARG A 66 17.24 9.87 -7.23
CA ARG A 66 18.65 9.90 -6.81
C ARG A 66 19.40 10.84 -7.76
N THR A 67 19.76 12.03 -7.28
CA THR A 67 20.82 12.83 -7.90
C THR A 67 22.12 12.07 -7.64
N ALA A 68 22.81 11.66 -8.71
CA ALA A 68 24.16 11.12 -8.61
C ALA A 68 25.11 12.24 -8.19
N GLY A 69 25.17 12.51 -6.88
CA GLY A 69 26.25 13.28 -6.27
C GLY A 69 27.37 12.30 -5.93
N SER A 70 28.49 12.41 -6.64
CA SER A 70 29.78 11.86 -6.23
C SER A 70 30.07 12.32 -4.80
N PHE A 71 30.15 11.37 -3.87
CA PHE A 71 30.74 11.60 -2.56
C PHE A 71 32.25 11.48 -2.72
N GLU A 72 32.97 12.61 -2.72
CA GLU A 72 34.41 12.58 -2.42
C GLU A 72 34.56 12.46 -0.90
N LEU A 73 35.20 11.37 -0.47
CA LEU A 73 35.78 11.26 0.86
C LEU A 73 36.96 12.24 0.93
N ILE A 74 36.74 13.44 1.47
CA ILE A 74 37.84 14.27 1.95
C ILE A 74 38.26 13.69 3.30
N ASN A 75 39.10 12.66 3.27
CA ASN A 75 39.91 12.32 4.43
C ASN A 75 41.06 13.33 4.50
N ASN A 76 40.90 14.36 5.33
CA ASN A 76 42.04 15.15 5.79
C ASN A 76 42.63 14.46 7.02
N LEU A 77 43.73 13.74 6.83
CA LEU A 77 44.76 13.52 7.86
C LEU A 77 46.02 14.25 7.40
#